data_AF-I6AND1-F1
#
_entry.id   AF-I6AND1-F1
#
_cell.length_a   1.000
_cell.length_b   1.000
_cell.length_c   1.000
_cell.angle_alpha   90.00
_cell.angle_beta   90.00
_cell.angle_gamma   90.00
#
_symmetry.space_group_name_H-M   'P 1'
#
loop_
_entity.id
_entity.type
_entity.pdbx_description
1 polymer ?
#
loop_
_entity_poly.entity_id
_entity_poly.type
_entity_poly.pdbx_seq_one_letter_code
_entity_poly.pdbx_strand_id
1 'polypeptide(L)'
;MPPDDAPALRIDGYGWPQGESSRTAAEEDARIASSLLDPIELRELQLTHLATGQEHAVYSSTLKKFADKVIKITRPGGYGIIMEAKPGADVIGWRRAGIREYLQRVIRQNRVFADNIEILGWIRQKNENGALSMCLVTAQKFRAGTPPGQEEIQDYMKSLGFSRVPPAMITLDYLKAHSFYAGSHNLLVSDCRSANFVKADDGLAVIDVIVQRPTGHLRQLLRECLGLRLDGAQIKQQLDQLVRSTPAGRERAKQAVRLVEDLGGPTPSLTALRIAAVRYARGESCHDLDACLEAHAEAASIPRH
;
A
#
# COMPACT_ATOMS: atom_id res chain seq x y z
N MET A 1 -8.64 23.81 3.47
CA MET A 1 -7.74 23.81 2.30
C MET A 1 -6.34 23.51 2.81
N PRO A 2 -5.74 22.35 2.48
CA PRO A 2 -4.33 22.13 2.82
C PRO A 2 -3.46 23.05 1.95
N PRO A 3 -2.30 23.49 2.44
CA PRO A 3 -1.41 24.36 1.69
C PRO A 3 -0.81 23.59 0.52
N ASP A 4 -1.02 24.12 -0.68
CA ASP A 4 -0.21 23.84 -1.86
C ASP A 4 1.26 24.22 -1.56
N ASP A 5 2.21 23.47 -2.11
CA ASP A 5 3.66 23.72 -2.10
C ASP A 5 4.54 22.99 -1.06
N ALA A 6 4.25 21.72 -0.76
CA ALA A 6 5.33 20.78 -0.42
C ALA A 6 5.86 20.14 -1.72
N PRO A 7 7.17 20.22 -2.06
CA PRO A 7 7.69 19.56 -3.25
C PRO A 7 7.49 18.05 -3.10
N ALA A 8 6.61 17.49 -3.91
CA ALA A 8 6.45 16.05 -4.03
C ALA A 8 7.81 15.46 -4.42
N LEU A 9 8.40 14.65 -3.53
CA LEU A 9 9.56 13.84 -3.88
C LEU A 9 9.11 12.90 -5.01
N ARG A 10 9.47 13.26 -6.25
CA ARG A 10 9.01 12.59 -7.45
C ARG A 10 9.85 11.32 -7.64
N ILE A 11 9.41 10.24 -7.02
CA ILE A 11 10.01 8.91 -7.21
C ILE A 11 9.29 8.22 -8.39
N ASP A 12 9.53 8.72 -9.60
CA ASP A 12 9.18 8.02 -10.84
C ASP A 12 10.41 7.21 -11.30
N GLY A 13 10.28 5.90 -11.52
CA GLY A 13 11.27 5.14 -12.31
C GLY A 13 12.10 4.05 -11.62
N TYR A 14 11.61 3.40 -10.56
CA TYR A 14 12.31 2.23 -10.01
C TYR A 14 11.96 0.93 -10.74
N GLY A 15 12.57 0.73 -11.91
CA GLY A 15 12.73 -0.60 -12.51
C GLY A 15 13.76 -1.39 -11.71
N TRP A 16 13.36 -2.50 -11.09
CA TRP A 16 14.26 -3.34 -10.32
C TRP A 16 14.34 -4.76 -10.89
N PRO A 17 15.55 -5.37 -10.89
CA PRO A 17 15.78 -6.65 -11.52
C PRO A 17 15.00 -7.74 -10.77
N GLN A 18 14.14 -8.43 -11.51
CA GLN A 18 13.69 -9.76 -11.13
C GLN A 18 14.85 -10.72 -11.44
N GLY A 19 15.60 -11.10 -10.41
CA GLY A 19 16.74 -12.00 -10.53
C GLY A 19 17.06 -12.62 -9.19
N GLU A 20 17.12 -13.95 -9.18
CA GLU A 20 17.42 -14.83 -8.07
C GLU A 20 18.67 -14.37 -7.31
N SER A 21 18.51 -14.05 -6.03
CA SER A 21 19.61 -13.72 -5.12
C SER A 21 19.66 -14.81 -4.06
N SER A 22 20.80 -15.49 -3.93
CA SER A 22 21.12 -16.48 -2.89
C SER A 22 21.26 -15.91 -1.48
N ARG A 23 20.93 -14.62 -1.28
CA ARG A 23 21.02 -13.93 0.00
C ARG A 23 19.80 -14.20 0.87
N THR A 24 20.03 -14.23 2.17
CA THR A 24 18.96 -14.25 3.16
C THR A 24 18.18 -12.93 3.13
N ALA A 25 16.91 -12.95 3.56
CA ALA A 25 16.08 -11.74 3.64
C ALA A 25 16.74 -10.64 4.50
N ALA A 26 17.46 -11.01 5.55
CA ALA A 26 18.18 -10.08 6.41
C ALA A 26 19.34 -9.37 5.68
N GLU A 27 20.08 -10.08 4.83
CA GLU A 27 21.18 -9.50 4.03
C GLU A 27 20.66 -8.58 2.94
N GLU A 28 19.55 -8.94 2.31
CA GLU A 28 18.91 -8.10 1.30
C GLU A 28 18.30 -6.84 1.93
N ASP A 29 17.66 -6.97 3.09
CA ASP A 29 17.22 -5.83 3.89
C ASP A 29 18.41 -4.93 4.24
N ALA A 30 19.52 -5.51 4.72
CA ALA A 30 20.76 -4.81 5.06
C ALA A 30 21.29 -3.96 3.91
N ARG A 31 21.32 -4.55 2.71
CA ARG A 31 21.75 -3.88 1.49
C ARG A 31 20.81 -2.75 1.11
N ILE A 32 19.49 -2.97 1.17
CA ILE A 32 18.48 -1.98 0.79
C ILE A 32 18.61 -0.74 1.69
N ALA A 33 18.63 -0.87 3.02
CA ALA A 33 18.74 0.34 3.85
C ALA A 33 20.10 1.01 3.69
N SER A 34 21.20 0.26 3.63
CA SER A 34 22.53 0.84 3.43
C SER A 34 22.64 1.60 2.10
N SER A 35 21.82 1.26 1.10
CA SER A 35 21.75 1.97 -0.18
C SER A 35 20.80 3.16 -0.20
N LEU A 36 19.90 3.27 0.79
CA LEU A 36 18.81 4.25 0.80
C LEU A 36 18.92 5.25 1.95
N LEU A 37 19.66 4.93 3.00
CA LEU A 37 19.63 5.62 4.28
C LEU A 37 21.02 5.63 4.93
N ASP A 38 21.36 6.74 5.56
CA ASP A 38 22.58 6.85 6.36
C ASP A 38 22.41 6.18 7.73
N PRO A 39 23.47 5.54 8.26
CA PRO A 39 23.48 5.07 9.64
C PRO A 39 23.43 6.26 10.60
N ILE A 40 22.72 6.10 11.71
CA ILE A 40 22.68 7.10 12.79
C ILE A 40 23.32 6.53 14.06
N GLU A 41 24.06 7.37 14.77
CA GLU A 41 24.50 7.09 16.13
C GLU A 41 23.39 7.47 17.13
N LEU A 42 22.75 6.51 17.80
CA LEU A 42 21.60 6.76 18.68
C LEU A 42 21.86 7.81 19.78
N ARG A 43 23.08 7.88 20.29
CA ARG A 43 23.52 8.88 21.27
C ARG A 43 23.31 10.32 20.78
N GLU A 44 23.37 10.53 19.47
CA GLU A 44 23.15 11.84 18.86
C GLU A 44 21.70 12.29 18.92
N LEU A 45 20.75 11.38 19.22
CA LEU A 45 19.32 11.68 19.31
C LEU A 45 18.85 12.03 20.73
N GLN A 46 19.70 11.88 21.75
CA GLN A 46 19.40 12.20 23.16
C GLN A 46 18.01 11.71 23.63
N LEU A 47 17.80 10.41 23.49
CA LEU A 47 16.49 9.76 23.63
C LEU A 47 16.10 9.48 25.08
N THR A 48 14.82 9.68 25.40
CA THR A 48 14.16 9.18 26.62
C THR A 48 13.07 8.21 26.22
N HIS A 49 13.07 7.00 26.78
CA HIS A 49 12.07 5.98 26.47
C HIS A 49 10.69 6.40 26.99
N LEU A 50 9.66 6.23 26.15
CA LEU A 50 8.27 6.55 26.49
C LEU A 50 7.40 5.30 26.56
N ALA A 51 7.50 4.44 25.55
CA ALA A 51 6.62 3.30 25.40
C ALA A 51 7.27 2.19 24.56
N THR A 52 6.73 0.98 24.69
CA THR A 52 7.19 -0.19 23.96
C THR A 52 6.01 -0.87 23.29
N GLY A 53 6.07 -0.98 21.96
CA GLY A 53 5.17 -1.81 21.18
C GLY A 53 5.79 -3.16 20.83
N GLN A 54 5.00 -3.97 20.12
CA GLN A 54 5.44 -5.25 19.57
C GLN A 54 6.45 -5.08 18.43
N GLU A 55 6.28 -4.05 17.60
CA GLU A 55 7.12 -3.80 16.42
C GLU A 55 8.25 -2.82 16.69
N HIS A 56 8.05 -1.85 17.59
CA HIS A 56 8.99 -0.75 17.79
C HIS A 56 8.97 -0.24 19.24
N ALA A 57 10.00 0.52 19.61
CA ALA A 57 10.03 1.33 20.82
C ALA A 57 9.85 2.82 20.48
N VAL A 58 9.21 3.56 21.37
CA VAL A 58 8.89 4.98 21.21
C VAL A 58 9.67 5.81 22.22
N TYR A 59 10.24 6.90 21.75
CA TYR A 59 11.12 7.78 22.52
C TYR A 59 10.72 9.25 22.32
N SER A 60 10.93 10.08 23.34
CA SER A 60 11.11 11.52 23.16
C SER A 60 12.57 11.85 22.95
N SER A 61 12.86 13.04 22.44
CA SER A 61 14.22 13.58 22.34
C SER A 61 14.28 14.93 23.03
N THR A 62 15.40 15.20 23.72
CA THR A 62 15.67 16.52 24.32
C THR A 62 16.20 17.53 23.30
N LEU A 63 16.47 17.11 22.06
CA LEU A 63 16.92 18.01 21.00
C LEU A 63 15.78 18.91 20.54
N LYS A 64 16.06 20.21 20.45
CA LYS A 64 15.10 21.23 20.02
C LYS A 64 14.40 20.91 18.69
N LYS A 65 15.09 20.31 17.72
CA LYS A 65 14.54 19.94 16.40
C LYS A 65 13.49 18.82 16.43
N PHE A 66 13.35 18.13 17.56
CA PHE A 66 12.42 17.04 17.78
C PHE A 66 11.47 17.30 18.96
N ALA A 67 11.40 18.54 19.46
CA ALA A 67 10.68 18.89 20.67
C ALA A 67 9.17 18.55 20.62
N ASP A 68 8.57 18.55 19.42
CA ASP A 68 7.17 18.22 19.17
C ASP A 68 6.98 16.85 18.50
N LYS A 69 8.02 16.01 18.48
CA LYS A 69 8.02 14.71 17.80
C LYS A 69 8.26 13.56 18.77
N VAL A 70 7.75 12.40 18.40
CA VAL A 70 8.19 11.12 18.94
C VAL A 70 9.08 10.42 17.93
N ILE A 71 10.11 9.76 18.43
CA ILE A 71 11.03 8.94 17.64
C ILE A 71 10.63 7.47 17.85
N LYS A 72 10.38 6.77 16.76
CA LYS A 72 10.11 5.33 16.75
C LYS A 72 11.31 4.59 16.19
N ILE A 73 11.73 3.54 16.90
CA ILE A 73 12.81 2.64 16.47
C ILE A 73 12.23 1.23 16.35
N THR A 74 12.22 0.67 15.14
CA THR A 74 11.76 -0.71 14.95
C THR A 74 12.65 -1.68 15.72
N ARG A 75 12.11 -2.80 16.18
CA ARG A 75 12.90 -3.88 16.77
C ARG A 75 13.67 -4.64 15.68
N PRO A 76 14.71 -5.41 16.04
CA PRO A 76 15.34 -6.38 15.15
C PRO A 76 14.32 -7.29 14.46
N GLY A 77 14.16 -7.15 13.13
CA GLY A 77 13.15 -7.88 12.35
C GLY A 77 11.68 -7.49 12.63
N GLY A 78 11.46 -6.42 13.39
CA GLY A 78 10.15 -5.90 13.79
C GLY A 78 9.60 -4.88 12.80
N TYR A 79 9.52 -5.26 11.52
CA TYR A 79 8.98 -4.39 10.45
C TYR A 79 7.46 -4.53 10.27
N GLY A 80 6.81 -5.19 11.21
CA GLY A 80 5.40 -5.52 11.18
C GLY A 80 5.02 -6.59 10.18
N ILE A 81 3.80 -6.50 9.65
CA ILE A 81 3.24 -7.49 8.74
C ILE A 81 2.81 -6.85 7.42
N ILE A 82 2.64 -7.70 6.42
CA ILE A 82 1.86 -7.37 5.24
C ILE A 82 0.73 -8.38 5.06
N MET A 83 -0.37 -7.91 4.49
CA MET A 83 -1.49 -8.76 4.10
C MET A 83 -1.17 -9.42 2.75
N GLU A 84 -1.50 -10.70 2.62
CA GLU A 84 -1.29 -11.47 1.39
C GLU A 84 -2.46 -12.42 1.15
N ALA A 85 -2.67 -12.81 -0.10
CA ALA A 85 -3.62 -13.87 -0.44
C ALA A 85 -2.93 -14.83 -1.39
N LYS A 86 -2.89 -16.12 -1.02
CA LYS A 86 -2.33 -17.17 -1.86
C LYS A 86 -3.27 -17.45 -3.03
N PRO A 87 -2.76 -17.80 -4.23
CA PRO A 87 -3.63 -18.21 -5.34
C PRO A 87 -4.61 -19.30 -4.91
N GLY A 88 -5.90 -19.08 -5.18
CA GLY A 88 -6.98 -20.01 -4.81
C GLY A 88 -7.41 -19.96 -3.33
N ALA A 89 -6.84 -19.08 -2.50
CA ALA A 89 -7.37 -18.84 -1.16
C ALA A 89 -8.54 -17.86 -1.22
N ASP A 90 -9.59 -18.13 -0.45
CA ASP A 90 -10.74 -17.23 -0.31
C ASP A 90 -10.60 -16.27 0.88
N VAL A 91 -9.43 -16.25 1.52
CA VAL A 91 -9.13 -15.43 2.69
C VAL A 91 -7.77 -14.75 2.55
N ILE A 92 -7.67 -13.58 3.17
CA ILE A 92 -6.50 -12.74 3.28
C ILE A 92 -5.71 -13.20 4.51
N GLY A 93 -4.55 -13.78 4.24
CA GLY A 93 -3.52 -14.09 5.21
C GLY A 93 -2.57 -12.94 5.47
N TRP A 94 -1.46 -13.25 6.11
CA TRP A 94 -0.40 -12.31 6.41
C TRP A 94 0.96 -13.00 6.46
N ARG A 95 2.01 -12.21 6.30
CA ARG A 95 3.38 -12.60 6.62
C ARG A 95 4.14 -11.44 7.26
N ARG A 96 5.31 -11.72 7.84
CA ARG A 96 6.21 -10.66 8.30
C ARG A 96 6.64 -9.79 7.12
N ALA A 97 6.67 -8.49 7.36
CA ALA A 97 7.19 -7.53 6.42
C ALA A 97 8.73 -7.50 6.47
N GLY A 98 9.36 -7.20 5.33
CA GLY A 98 10.76 -6.80 5.26
C GLY A 98 10.93 -5.29 5.40
N ILE A 99 12.19 -4.83 5.50
CA ILE A 99 12.46 -3.40 5.67
C ILE A 99 11.93 -2.54 4.52
N ARG A 100 12.02 -3.06 3.28
CA ARG A 100 11.51 -2.38 2.09
C ARG A 100 10.01 -2.13 2.18
N GLU A 101 9.28 -3.10 2.71
CA GLU A 101 7.83 -3.04 2.82
C GLU A 101 7.41 -2.04 3.89
N TYR A 102 8.16 -1.97 5.01
CA TYR A 102 7.97 -0.95 6.03
C TYR A 102 8.28 0.46 5.52
N LEU A 103 9.37 0.66 4.76
CA LEU A 103 9.67 1.96 4.15
C LEU A 103 8.53 2.40 3.21
N GLN A 104 8.01 1.47 2.40
CA GLN A 104 6.88 1.76 1.54
C GLN A 104 5.60 2.03 2.35
N ARG A 105 5.38 1.37 3.48
CA ARG A 105 4.27 1.65 4.42
C ARG A 105 4.36 3.11 4.91
N VAL A 106 5.52 3.55 5.38
CA VAL A 106 5.74 4.93 5.84
C VAL A 106 5.47 5.95 4.73
N ILE A 107 6.05 5.74 3.54
CA ILE A 107 5.85 6.64 2.39
C ILE A 107 4.37 6.73 1.99
N ARG A 108 3.66 5.59 1.97
CA ARG A 108 2.23 5.57 1.64
C ARG A 108 1.39 6.23 2.71
N GLN A 109 1.71 6.00 3.98
CA GLN A 109 1.00 6.64 5.10
C GLN A 109 1.11 8.17 5.01
N ASN A 110 2.32 8.71 4.78
CA ASN A 110 2.50 10.14 4.55
C ASN A 110 1.68 10.66 3.37
N ARG A 111 1.63 9.91 2.26
CA ARG A 111 0.89 10.32 1.07
C ARG A 111 -0.63 10.31 1.28
N VAL A 112 -1.15 9.36 2.06
CA VAL A 112 -2.59 9.18 2.26
C VAL A 112 -3.13 10.09 3.36
N PHE A 113 -2.38 10.25 4.45
CA PHE A 113 -2.87 10.92 5.67
C PHE A 113 -2.13 12.22 5.99
N ALA A 114 -1.15 12.63 5.18
CA ALA A 114 -0.33 13.82 5.43
C ALA A 114 0.37 13.82 6.80
N ASP A 115 0.74 12.64 7.30
CA ASP A 115 1.35 12.46 8.64
C ASP A 115 2.77 13.04 8.76
N ASN A 116 3.45 13.31 7.64
CA ASN A 116 4.80 13.86 7.58
C ASN A 116 5.82 13.09 8.46
N ILE A 117 5.73 11.76 8.46
CA ILE A 117 6.69 10.87 9.12
C ILE A 117 8.05 11.01 8.42
N GLU A 118 9.06 11.39 9.19
CA GLU A 118 10.43 11.53 8.72
C GLU A 118 11.17 10.21 8.92
N ILE A 119 11.86 9.76 7.87
CA ILE A 119 12.80 8.64 7.96
C ILE A 119 14.15 9.25 8.28
N LEU A 120 14.62 9.05 9.51
CA LEU A 120 15.88 9.64 9.96
C LEU A 120 17.08 8.83 9.46
N GLY A 121 16.94 7.51 9.43
CA GLY A 121 18.00 6.59 9.05
C GLY A 121 17.80 5.22 9.66
N TRP A 122 18.89 4.51 9.92
CA TRP A 122 18.86 3.18 10.52
C TRP A 122 19.99 2.97 11.52
N ILE A 123 19.82 1.97 12.38
CA ILE A 123 20.81 1.53 13.37
C ILE A 123 20.97 0.00 13.27
N ARG A 124 22.06 -0.55 13.84
CA ARG A 124 22.19 -1.99 14.06
C ARG A 124 21.93 -2.35 15.50
N GLN A 125 21.09 -3.35 15.73
CA GLN A 125 20.87 -3.95 17.04
C GLN A 125 20.96 -5.46 16.93
N LYS A 126 21.49 -6.12 17.97
CA LYS A 126 21.47 -7.58 18.04
C LYS A 126 20.05 -8.06 18.32
N ASN A 127 19.60 -9.08 17.58
CA ASN A 127 18.39 -9.81 17.90
C ASN A 127 18.63 -10.79 19.06
N GLU A 128 17.58 -11.53 19.44
CA GLU A 128 17.63 -12.53 20.53
C GLU A 128 18.70 -13.61 20.33
N ASN A 129 19.06 -13.90 19.07
CA ASN A 129 20.09 -14.88 18.71
C ASN A 129 21.50 -14.26 18.60
N GLY A 130 21.67 -12.99 19.00
CA GLY A 130 22.93 -12.27 18.93
C GLY A 130 23.32 -11.78 17.53
N ALA A 131 22.53 -12.07 16.49
CA ALA A 131 22.78 -11.63 15.12
C ALA A 131 22.40 -10.15 14.95
N LEU A 132 23.23 -9.39 14.23
CA LEU A 132 22.93 -8.00 13.94
C LEU A 132 21.76 -7.91 12.95
N SER A 133 20.75 -7.16 13.35
CA SER A 133 19.62 -6.78 12.50
C SER A 133 19.58 -5.27 12.38
N MET A 134 19.04 -4.79 11.29
CA MET A 134 18.80 -3.37 11.13
C MET A 134 17.51 -2.96 11.79
N CYS A 135 17.47 -1.72 12.25
CA CYS A 135 16.30 -1.11 12.84
C CYS A 135 16.12 0.27 12.22
N LEU A 136 14.93 0.56 11.72
CA LEU A 136 14.61 1.85 11.14
C LEU A 136 14.30 2.86 12.24
N VAL A 137 14.80 4.07 12.05
CA VAL A 137 14.55 5.21 12.93
C VAL A 137 13.65 6.19 12.19
N THR A 138 12.46 6.43 12.72
CA THR A 138 11.50 7.38 12.17
C THR A 138 11.09 8.41 13.23
N ALA A 139 10.73 9.60 12.80
CA ALA A 139 10.17 10.63 13.67
C ALA A 139 8.82 11.08 13.13
N GLN A 140 7.85 11.29 14.03
CA GLN A 140 6.52 11.79 13.67
C GLN A 140 6.04 12.77 14.73
N LYS A 141 5.19 13.73 14.33
CA LYS A 141 4.60 14.69 15.25
C LYS A 141 3.87 13.97 16.39
N PHE A 142 4.15 14.37 17.62
CA PHE A 142 3.36 13.96 18.76
C PHE A 142 2.01 14.69 18.71
N ARG A 143 0.93 13.93 18.79
CA ARG A 143 -0.43 14.48 18.83
C ARG A 143 -1.06 14.10 20.16
N ALA A 144 -1.32 15.10 20.99
CA ALA A 144 -2.14 14.93 22.18
C ALA A 144 -3.61 14.83 21.77
N GLY A 145 -4.37 13.99 22.47
CA GLY A 145 -5.78 13.78 22.20
C GLY A 145 -6.30 12.52 22.87
N THR A 146 -7.51 12.11 22.52
CA THR A 146 -8.16 10.92 23.07
C THR A 146 -8.25 9.82 22.02
N PRO A 147 -8.24 8.53 22.41
CA PRO A 147 -8.51 7.44 21.48
C PRO A 147 -9.93 7.58 20.90
N PRO A 148 -10.12 7.56 19.56
CA PRO A 148 -11.45 7.65 18.97
C PRO A 148 -12.21 6.34 19.08
N GLY A 149 -13.54 6.43 19.01
CA GLY A 149 -14.43 5.29 18.83
C GLY A 149 -14.28 4.67 17.45
N GLN A 150 -14.68 3.41 17.32
CA GLN A 150 -14.50 2.67 16.09
C GLN A 150 -15.41 3.13 14.93
N GLU A 151 -16.60 3.64 15.26
CA GLU A 151 -17.49 4.29 14.29
C GLU A 151 -16.85 5.56 13.72
N GLU A 152 -16.20 6.38 14.56
CA GLU A 152 -15.50 7.59 14.12
C GLU A 152 -14.37 7.25 13.14
N ILE A 153 -13.61 6.17 13.40
CA ILE A 153 -12.58 5.67 12.47
C ILE A 153 -13.23 5.23 11.15
N GLN A 154 -14.36 4.53 11.21
CA GLN A 154 -15.07 4.08 10.01
C GLN A 154 -15.55 5.26 9.16
N ASP A 155 -16.15 6.28 9.78
CA ASP A 155 -16.64 7.48 9.10
C ASP A 155 -15.48 8.29 8.50
N TYR A 156 -14.38 8.42 9.24
CA TYR A 156 -13.16 9.03 8.72
C TYR A 156 -12.61 8.29 7.50
N MET A 157 -12.41 6.97 7.59
CA MET A 157 -11.92 6.17 6.46
C MET A 157 -12.87 6.24 5.25
N LYS A 158 -14.19 6.25 5.50
CA LYS A 158 -15.21 6.41 4.46
C LYS A 158 -15.12 7.78 3.77
N SER A 159 -14.89 8.86 4.53
CA SER A 159 -14.70 10.21 3.96
C SER A 159 -13.47 10.31 3.06
N LEU A 160 -12.47 9.45 3.28
CA LEU A 160 -11.28 9.32 2.43
C LEU A 160 -11.49 8.39 1.22
N GLY A 161 -12.72 7.90 1.01
CA GLY A 161 -13.07 7.03 -0.12
C GLY A 161 -12.70 5.56 0.09
N PHE A 162 -12.46 5.12 1.33
CA PHE A 162 -12.23 3.72 1.63
C PHE A 162 -13.53 2.98 1.98
N SER A 163 -13.60 1.71 1.60
CA SER A 163 -14.65 0.77 2.00
C SER A 163 -14.11 -0.26 2.97
N ARG A 164 -14.87 -0.59 4.01
CA ARG A 164 -14.47 -1.57 5.02
C ARG A 164 -14.43 -2.98 4.42
N VAL A 165 -13.30 -3.65 4.54
CA VAL A 165 -13.12 -5.05 4.15
C VAL A 165 -13.91 -5.93 5.11
N PRO A 166 -14.68 -6.93 4.63
CA PRO A 166 -15.43 -7.82 5.51
C PRO A 166 -14.51 -8.56 6.50
N PRO A 167 -14.80 -8.54 7.82
CA PRO A 167 -14.00 -9.22 8.84
C PRO A 167 -13.67 -10.68 8.55
N ALA A 168 -14.64 -11.40 7.98
CA ALA A 168 -14.52 -12.82 7.65
C ALA A 168 -13.44 -13.11 6.58
N MET A 169 -13.05 -12.09 5.81
CA MET A 169 -12.00 -12.22 4.79
C MET A 169 -10.60 -12.21 5.39
N ILE A 170 -10.39 -11.81 6.65
CA ILE A 170 -9.06 -11.63 7.23
C ILE A 170 -8.81 -12.74 8.23
N THR A 171 -7.68 -13.44 8.12
CA THR A 171 -7.39 -14.55 9.03
C THR A 171 -6.89 -14.10 10.40
N LEU A 172 -6.29 -12.90 10.50
CA LEU A 172 -5.65 -12.41 11.71
C LEU A 172 -6.64 -11.76 12.68
N ASP A 173 -6.95 -12.42 13.80
CA ASP A 173 -8.03 -12.05 14.71
C ASP A 173 -8.03 -10.58 15.17
N TYR A 174 -6.87 -10.04 15.57
CA TYR A 174 -6.80 -8.66 16.02
C TYR A 174 -7.00 -7.64 14.88
N LEU A 175 -6.83 -8.07 13.62
CA LEU A 175 -7.12 -7.27 12.42
C LEU A 175 -8.51 -7.54 11.84
N LYS A 176 -9.18 -8.65 12.22
CA LYS A 176 -10.53 -8.99 11.74
C LYS A 176 -11.50 -7.86 11.93
N ALA A 177 -11.31 -7.04 12.96
CA ALA A 177 -12.22 -5.95 13.23
C ALA A 177 -12.22 -4.89 12.10
N HIS A 178 -11.05 -4.41 11.63
CA HIS A 178 -11.00 -3.22 10.77
C HIS A 178 -9.81 -3.18 9.80
N SER A 179 -10.09 -3.50 8.54
CA SER A 179 -9.29 -3.09 7.39
C SER A 179 -10.17 -2.38 6.37
N PHE A 180 -9.56 -1.55 5.55
CA PHE A 180 -10.23 -0.65 4.63
C PHE A 180 -9.52 -0.63 3.29
N TYR A 181 -10.26 -0.70 2.19
CA TYR A 181 -9.71 -0.69 0.84
C TYR A 181 -10.33 0.44 0.00
N ALA A 182 -9.46 1.21 -0.66
CA ALA A 182 -9.83 2.21 -1.64
C ALA A 182 -9.46 1.70 -3.05
N GLY A 183 -10.46 1.24 -3.80
CA GLY A 183 -10.26 0.68 -5.14
C GLY A 183 -9.69 1.67 -6.15
N SER A 184 -10.07 2.95 -6.06
CA SER A 184 -9.59 4.03 -6.95
C SER A 184 -8.08 4.26 -6.87
N HIS A 185 -7.49 4.04 -5.70
CA HIS A 185 -6.06 4.24 -5.46
C HIS A 185 -5.27 2.92 -5.32
N ASN A 186 -5.98 1.78 -5.37
CA ASN A 186 -5.47 0.47 -5.03
C ASN A 186 -4.68 0.46 -3.71
N LEU A 187 -5.32 0.91 -2.63
CA LEU A 187 -4.72 1.01 -1.30
C LEU A 187 -5.53 0.23 -0.27
N LEU A 188 -4.86 -0.67 0.44
CA LEU A 188 -5.37 -1.36 1.61
C LEU A 188 -4.73 -0.75 2.87
N VAL A 189 -5.56 -0.37 3.83
CA VAL A 189 -5.16 0.08 5.16
C VAL A 189 -5.66 -0.94 6.18
N SER A 190 -4.76 -1.49 6.97
CA SER A 190 -5.05 -2.49 8.02
C SER A 190 -4.52 -2.02 9.37
N ASP A 191 -4.91 -2.72 10.43
CA ASP A 191 -4.68 -2.35 11.83
C ASP A 191 -5.39 -1.04 12.20
N CYS A 192 -6.61 -0.85 11.69
CA CYS A 192 -7.38 0.37 11.90
C CYS A 192 -8.16 0.37 13.23
N ARG A 193 -7.43 0.23 14.35
CA ARG A 193 -7.97 0.19 15.72
C ARG A 193 -7.75 1.52 16.45
N SER A 194 -8.54 1.77 17.50
CA SER A 194 -8.51 2.99 18.31
C SER A 194 -7.09 3.42 18.75
N ALA A 195 -6.22 2.48 19.15
CA ALA A 195 -4.85 2.80 19.58
C ALA A 195 -3.94 3.35 18.46
N ASN A 196 -4.31 3.18 17.19
CA ASN A 196 -3.54 3.64 16.04
C ASN A 196 -4.11 4.94 15.44
N PHE A 197 -5.07 5.56 16.12
CA PHE A 197 -5.64 6.85 15.80
C PHE A 197 -5.65 7.74 17.05
N VAL A 198 -5.69 9.04 16.83
CA VAL A 198 -5.92 10.02 17.90
C VAL A 198 -6.96 11.01 17.43
N LYS A 199 -7.92 11.30 18.30
CA LYS A 199 -8.83 12.44 18.15
C LYS A 199 -8.19 13.63 18.83
N ALA A 200 -7.64 14.53 18.01
CA ALA A 200 -7.05 15.79 18.43
C ALA A 200 -8.03 16.95 18.12
N ASP A 201 -7.67 18.17 18.54
CA ASP A 201 -8.51 19.35 18.32
C ASP A 201 -8.73 19.67 16.84
N ASP A 202 -7.78 19.28 15.97
CA ASP A 202 -7.84 19.45 14.51
C ASP A 202 -8.53 18.28 13.78
N GLY A 203 -9.03 17.29 14.52
CA GLY A 203 -9.75 16.13 13.99
C GLY A 203 -9.07 14.79 14.26
N LEU A 204 -9.45 13.79 13.47
CA LEU A 204 -8.87 12.45 13.57
C LEU A 204 -7.53 12.39 12.84
N ALA A 205 -6.50 11.89 13.50
CA ALA A 205 -5.19 11.67 12.92
C ALA A 205 -4.76 10.21 13.05
N VAL A 206 -3.98 9.75 12.08
CA VAL A 206 -3.45 8.39 12.02
C VAL A 206 -2.09 8.34 12.71
N ILE A 207 -1.79 7.25 13.41
CA ILE A 207 -0.54 7.07 14.15
C ILE A 207 0.29 5.92 13.58
N ASP A 208 -0.30 4.73 13.46
CA ASP A 208 0.46 3.51 13.21
C ASP A 208 -0.37 2.44 12.49
N VAL A 209 -0.78 2.70 11.25
CA VAL A 209 -1.56 1.76 10.44
C VAL A 209 -0.69 1.09 9.37
N ILE A 210 -1.13 -0.06 8.87
CA ILE A 210 -0.45 -0.79 7.81
C ILE A 210 -1.03 -0.34 6.47
N VAL A 211 -0.26 0.43 5.69
CA VAL A 211 -0.66 0.89 4.35
C VAL A 211 0.09 0.12 3.26
N GLN A 212 -0.64 -0.62 2.44
CA GLN A 212 -0.07 -1.40 1.34
C GLN A 212 -0.84 -1.23 0.03
N ARG A 213 -0.14 -1.46 -1.08
CA ARG A 213 -0.78 -1.62 -2.39
C ARG A 213 -0.95 -3.11 -2.66
N PRO A 214 -2.18 -3.65 -2.61
CA PRO A 214 -2.39 -5.06 -2.90
C PRO A 214 -2.10 -5.33 -4.38
N THR A 215 -1.56 -6.51 -4.65
CA THR A 215 -1.22 -7.02 -6.00
C THR A 215 -1.77 -8.43 -6.19
N GLY A 216 -1.82 -8.88 -7.44
CA GLY A 216 -2.25 -10.24 -7.79
C GLY A 216 -3.59 -10.63 -7.15
N HIS A 217 -3.62 -11.84 -6.57
CA HIS A 217 -4.82 -12.43 -5.98
C HIS A 217 -5.41 -11.60 -4.83
N LEU A 218 -4.57 -10.95 -4.01
CA LEU A 218 -5.06 -10.11 -2.91
C LEU A 218 -5.89 -8.94 -3.45
N ARG A 219 -5.43 -8.30 -4.53
CA ARG A 219 -6.19 -7.19 -5.14
C ARG A 219 -7.51 -7.69 -5.71
N GLN A 220 -7.51 -8.86 -6.34
CA GLN A 220 -8.72 -9.46 -6.89
C GLN A 220 -9.76 -9.73 -5.79
N LEU A 221 -9.37 -10.43 -4.71
CA LEU A 221 -10.27 -10.70 -3.59
C LEU A 221 -10.87 -9.43 -2.98
N LEU A 222 -10.06 -8.39 -2.77
CA LEU A 222 -10.53 -7.12 -2.22
C LEU A 222 -11.56 -6.44 -3.11
N ARG A 223 -11.40 -6.54 -4.43
CA ARG A 223 -12.35 -5.97 -5.37
C ARG A 223 -13.65 -6.77 -5.41
N GLU A 224 -13.55 -8.10 -5.44
CA GLU A 224 -14.70 -8.99 -5.46
C GLU A 224 -15.55 -8.86 -4.20
N CYS A 225 -14.93 -8.91 -3.01
CA CYS A 225 -15.65 -8.86 -1.74
C CYS A 225 -16.32 -7.51 -1.46
N LEU A 226 -15.85 -6.45 -2.12
CA LEU A 226 -16.42 -5.10 -2.02
C LEU A 226 -17.32 -4.74 -3.20
N GLY A 227 -17.59 -5.67 -4.12
CA GLY A 227 -18.40 -5.41 -5.31
C GLY A 227 -17.79 -4.36 -6.25
N LEU A 228 -16.48 -4.08 -6.12
CA LEU A 228 -15.74 -3.13 -6.93
C LEU A 228 -15.40 -3.76 -8.28
N ARG A 229 -16.42 -4.00 -9.11
CA ARG A 229 -16.22 -4.35 -10.51
C ARG A 229 -15.49 -3.20 -11.20
N LEU A 230 -14.57 -3.53 -12.10
CA LEU A 230 -14.11 -2.52 -13.04
C LEU A 230 -15.33 -2.16 -13.89
N ASP A 231 -15.72 -0.90 -13.88
CA ASP A 231 -16.70 -0.46 -14.85
C ASP A 231 -16.02 -0.53 -16.24
N GLY A 232 -16.78 -0.95 -17.26
CA GLY A 232 -16.26 -1.07 -18.62
C GLY A 232 -15.72 0.25 -19.17
N ALA A 233 -16.18 1.39 -18.65
CA ALA A 233 -15.77 2.72 -19.07
C ALA A 233 -14.36 3.09 -18.56
N GLN A 234 -13.95 2.66 -17.37
CA GLN A 234 -12.61 2.82 -16.80
C GLN A 234 -11.61 1.95 -17.54
N ILE A 235 -11.99 0.71 -17.87
CA ILE A 235 -11.20 -0.17 -18.73
C ILE A 235 -11.00 0.50 -20.09
N LYS A 236 -12.07 1.01 -20.69
CA LYS A 236 -12.04 1.73 -21.97
C LYS A 236 -11.17 2.99 -21.90
N GLN A 237 -11.33 3.82 -20.88
CA GLN A 237 -10.57 5.07 -20.71
C GLN A 237 -9.07 4.82 -20.54
N GLN A 238 -8.68 3.79 -19.79
CA GLN A 238 -7.28 3.40 -19.63
C GLN A 238 -6.69 2.87 -20.93
N LEU A 239 -7.45 2.06 -21.68
CA LEU A 239 -7.06 1.62 -23.02
C LEU A 239 -6.92 2.81 -23.98
N ASP A 240 -7.87 3.73 -23.98
CA ASP A 240 -7.87 4.93 -24.84
C ASP A 240 -6.68 5.86 -24.55
N GLN A 241 -6.33 6.07 -23.28
CA GLN A 241 -5.16 6.86 -22.90
C GLN A 241 -3.84 6.20 -23.33
N LEU A 242 -3.74 4.87 -23.23
CA LEU A 242 -2.61 4.09 -23.74
C LEU A 242 -2.51 4.13 -25.28
N VAL A 243 -3.65 4.12 -25.97
CA VAL A 243 -3.72 4.22 -27.44
C VAL A 243 -3.23 5.60 -27.90
N ARG A 244 -3.68 6.69 -27.25
CA ARG A 244 -3.38 8.08 -27.68
C ARG A 244 -1.96 8.56 -27.38
N SER A 245 -1.20 7.89 -26.52
CA SER A 245 0.01 8.46 -25.91
C SER A 245 1.36 8.17 -26.60
N THR A 246 1.45 7.50 -27.77
CA THR A 246 2.66 7.52 -28.65
C THR A 246 2.46 6.72 -29.98
N PRO A 247 3.45 6.59 -30.90
CA PRO A 247 3.33 5.78 -32.15
C PRO A 247 3.72 4.27 -32.11
N ALA A 248 4.36 3.74 -31.07
CA ALA A 248 4.80 2.32 -31.00
C ALA A 248 3.73 1.33 -30.47
N GLY A 249 2.94 0.72 -31.36
CA GLY A 249 1.80 -0.15 -30.99
C GLY A 249 2.10 -1.52 -30.36
N ARG A 250 3.28 -2.13 -30.61
CA ARG A 250 3.58 -3.51 -30.15
C ARG A 250 3.88 -3.64 -28.66
N GLU A 251 4.67 -2.74 -28.07
CA GLU A 251 4.94 -2.79 -26.61
C GLU A 251 3.71 -2.37 -25.80
N ARG A 252 2.82 -1.56 -26.38
CA ARG A 252 1.58 -1.16 -25.73
C ARG A 252 0.53 -2.25 -25.68
N ALA A 253 0.44 -3.07 -26.72
CA ALA A 253 -0.45 -4.21 -26.66
C ALA A 253 0.04 -5.26 -25.65
N LYS A 254 1.36 -5.43 -25.48
CA LYS A 254 1.90 -6.24 -24.37
C LYS A 254 1.57 -5.62 -23.00
N GLN A 255 1.63 -4.30 -22.85
CA GLN A 255 1.22 -3.63 -21.61
C GLN A 255 -0.29 -3.72 -21.35
N ALA A 256 -1.14 -3.59 -22.38
CA ALA A 256 -2.59 -3.73 -22.28
C ALA A 256 -3.00 -5.17 -21.98
N VAL A 257 -2.36 -6.16 -22.61
CA VAL A 257 -2.55 -7.59 -22.28
C VAL A 257 -2.11 -7.86 -20.84
N ARG A 258 -0.96 -7.35 -20.40
CA ARG A 258 -0.52 -7.44 -18.99
C ARG A 258 -1.49 -6.77 -18.04
N LEU A 259 -2.04 -5.60 -18.40
CA LEU A 259 -3.06 -4.91 -17.63
C LEU A 259 -4.28 -5.81 -17.49
N VAL A 260 -4.80 -6.37 -18.59
CA VAL A 260 -5.96 -7.28 -18.60
C VAL A 260 -5.67 -8.62 -17.90
N GLU A 261 -4.43 -9.11 -17.94
CA GLU A 261 -3.97 -10.27 -17.16
C GLU A 261 -3.93 -10.00 -15.66
N ASP A 262 -3.47 -8.81 -15.28
CA ASP A 262 -3.46 -8.28 -13.93
C ASP A 262 -4.88 -8.05 -13.37
N LEU A 263 -5.91 -7.94 -14.23
CA LEU A 263 -7.30 -7.75 -13.82
C LEU A 263 -8.02 -9.05 -13.39
N GLY A 264 -7.45 -10.24 -13.63
CA GLY A 264 -7.88 -11.52 -13.04
C GLY A 264 -9.14 -12.19 -13.62
N GLY A 265 -9.07 -13.51 -13.85
CA GLY A 265 -10.19 -14.44 -14.11
C GLY A 265 -10.69 -14.59 -15.56
N PRO A 266 -11.06 -15.81 -16.04
CA PRO A 266 -11.62 -16.02 -17.37
C PRO A 266 -13.12 -15.68 -17.38
N THR A 267 -13.46 -14.39 -17.44
CA THR A 267 -14.81 -14.00 -17.85
C THR A 267 -14.89 -13.93 -19.37
N PRO A 268 -16.02 -14.27 -20.00
CA PRO A 268 -16.19 -14.11 -21.46
C PRO A 268 -15.81 -12.71 -21.94
N SER A 269 -16.10 -11.68 -21.15
CA SER A 269 -15.77 -10.28 -21.42
C SER A 269 -14.27 -9.98 -21.35
N LEU A 270 -13.56 -10.50 -20.34
CA LEU A 270 -12.09 -10.36 -20.26
C LEU A 270 -11.39 -11.16 -21.36
N THR A 271 -11.95 -12.32 -21.74
CA THR A 271 -11.48 -13.11 -22.89
C THR A 271 -11.66 -12.34 -24.20
N ALA A 272 -12.82 -11.73 -24.42
CA ALA A 272 -13.07 -10.88 -25.59
C ALA A 272 -12.11 -9.67 -25.61
N LEU A 273 -11.89 -9.03 -24.46
CA LEU A 273 -10.95 -7.90 -24.34
C LEU A 273 -9.49 -8.32 -24.58
N ARG A 274 -9.08 -9.50 -24.08
CA ARG A 274 -7.76 -10.09 -24.36
C ARG A 274 -7.58 -10.37 -25.84
N ILE A 275 -8.58 -10.99 -26.48
CA ILE A 275 -8.58 -11.28 -27.91
C ILE A 275 -8.46 -9.98 -28.70
N ALA A 276 -9.27 -8.97 -28.37
CA ALA A 276 -9.25 -7.68 -29.04
C ALA A 276 -7.91 -6.95 -28.85
N ALA A 277 -7.34 -6.95 -27.64
CA ALA A 277 -6.01 -6.40 -27.36
C ALA A 277 -4.89 -7.14 -28.13
N VAL A 278 -4.97 -8.47 -28.27
CA VAL A 278 -4.02 -9.27 -29.05
C VAL A 278 -4.16 -9.02 -30.56
N ARG A 279 -5.37 -8.90 -31.09
CA ARG A 279 -5.61 -8.58 -32.51
C ARG A 279 -5.12 -7.17 -32.85
N TYR A 280 -5.38 -6.21 -31.97
CA TYR A 280 -4.82 -4.87 -32.07
C TYR A 280 -3.29 -4.87 -32.04
N ALA A 281 -2.66 -5.70 -31.19
CA ALA A 281 -1.20 -5.91 -31.15
C ALA A 281 -0.59 -6.31 -32.49
N ARG A 282 -1.36 -7.06 -33.28
CA ARG A 282 -0.98 -7.63 -34.57
C ARG A 282 -1.21 -6.67 -35.74
N GLY A 283 -1.75 -5.47 -35.48
CA GLY A 283 -2.11 -4.51 -36.53
C GLY A 283 -3.37 -4.92 -37.30
N GLU A 284 -4.18 -5.83 -36.73
CA GLU A 284 -5.46 -6.19 -37.32
C GLU A 284 -6.47 -5.06 -37.09
N SER A 285 -7.27 -4.74 -38.12
CA SER A 285 -8.35 -3.76 -38.03
C SER A 285 -9.29 -4.13 -36.88
N CYS A 286 -9.59 -3.16 -36.01
CA CYS A 286 -10.23 -3.41 -34.73
C CYS A 286 -11.66 -2.86 -34.65
N HIS A 287 -12.42 -2.90 -35.74
CA HIS A 287 -13.86 -2.61 -35.69
C HIS A 287 -14.60 -3.45 -34.64
N ASP A 288 -14.04 -4.60 -34.24
CA ASP A 288 -14.55 -5.47 -33.18
C ASP A 288 -14.26 -4.99 -31.74
N LEU A 289 -13.25 -4.13 -31.49
CA LEU A 289 -12.95 -3.67 -30.12
C LEU A 289 -13.97 -2.66 -29.63
N ASP A 290 -14.37 -1.72 -30.49
CA ASP A 290 -15.44 -0.78 -30.16
C ASP A 290 -16.76 -1.53 -29.91
N ALA A 291 -17.10 -2.51 -30.76
CA ALA A 291 -18.26 -3.37 -30.57
C ALA A 291 -18.18 -4.23 -29.30
N CYS A 292 -17.00 -4.77 -28.95
CA CYS A 292 -16.80 -5.53 -27.71
C CYS A 292 -16.90 -4.64 -26.47
N LEU A 293 -16.39 -3.41 -26.54
CA LEU A 293 -16.47 -2.43 -25.45
C LEU A 293 -17.90 -1.92 -25.25
N GLU A 294 -18.64 -1.69 -26.34
CA GLU A 294 -20.06 -1.32 -26.33
C GLU A 294 -20.93 -2.44 -25.79
N ALA A 295 -20.77 -3.67 -26.29
CA ALA A 295 -21.48 -4.85 -25.77
C ALA A 295 -21.18 -5.09 -24.28
N HIS A 296 -19.99 -4.75 -23.80
CA HIS A 296 -19.65 -4.85 -22.37
C HIS A 296 -20.29 -3.74 -21.53
N ALA A 297 -20.34 -2.51 -22.04
CA ALA A 297 -21.04 -1.40 -21.40
C ALA A 297 -22.56 -1.66 -21.30
N GLU A 298 -23.16 -2.28 -22.32
CA GLU A 298 -24.55 -2.73 -22.30
C GLU A 298 -24.77 -3.89 -21.32
N ALA A 299 -23.91 -4.92 -21.32
CA ALA A 299 -24.04 -6.04 -20.39
C ALA A 299 -23.85 -5.63 -18.91
N ALA A 300 -23.13 -4.53 -18.66
CA ALA A 300 -22.95 -3.95 -17.33
C ALA A 300 -24.11 -3.05 -16.90
N SER A 301 -24.92 -2.53 -17.83
CA SER A 301 -26.06 -1.65 -17.56
C SER A 301 -27.39 -2.39 -17.40
N ILE A 302 -27.45 -3.68 -17.75
CA ILE A 302 -28.61 -4.54 -17.48
C ILE A 302 -28.69 -4.83 -15.97
N PRO A 303 -29.77 -4.41 -15.27
CA PRO A 303 -30.00 -4.78 -13.87
C PRO A 303 -30.11 -6.30 -13.76
N ARG A 304 -29.31 -6.91 -12.90
CA ARG A 304 -29.45 -8.33 -12.58
C ARG A 304 -30.46 -8.47 -11.45
N HIS A 305 -31.60 -9.10 -11.76
CA HIS A 305 -32.61 -9.52 -10.79
C HIS A 305 -32.09 -10.59 -9.84
#